data_AF-A0A9R0IJN8-F1
#
_entry.id   AF-A0A9R0IJN8-F1
#
_cell.length_a   1.000
_cell.length_b   1.000
_cell.length_c   1.000
_cell.angle_alpha   90.00
_cell.angle_beta   90.00
_cell.angle_gamma   90.00
#
_symmetry.space_group_name_H-M   'P 1'
#
loop_
_entity.id
_entity.type
_entity.pdbx_description
1 polymer ?
#
loop_
_entity_poly.entity_id
_entity_poly.type
_entity_poly.pdbx_seq_one_letter_code
_entity_poly.pdbx_strand_id
1 'polypeptide(L)'
;MEPQDLTEHAKVELELRTVESMFCYSTPCGGGEYEVREGHVKFPVMIDSRTCGCGVWQVSGIPCKHGLRVIYNQRLDPLYFVSHFFKGAAYKLAYAEHMHPIPDPTQWPEFNLPTINPPGIKRIARRPSKQRKRGAMEAKKRKRHTLVKCSKCKEMGHNARTCKSSTGSSKAPPK
;
A
#
# COMPACT_ATOMS: atom_id res chain seq x y z
N MET A 1 -10.95 -12.20 24.24
CA MET A 1 -9.70 -12.78 23.71
C MET A 1 -9.02 -13.51 24.85
N GLU A 2 -8.88 -14.82 24.73
CA GLU A 2 -8.19 -15.62 25.74
C GLU A 2 -6.68 -15.32 25.74
N PRO A 3 -5.97 -15.53 26.85
CA PRO A 3 -4.56 -15.15 26.96
C PRO A 3 -3.65 -15.77 25.89
N GLN A 4 -4.01 -16.96 25.40
CA GLN A 4 -3.25 -17.69 24.39
C GLN A 4 -3.75 -17.45 22.96
N ASP A 5 -4.89 -16.78 22.77
CA ASP A 5 -5.42 -16.49 21.45
C ASP A 5 -4.52 -15.51 20.71
N LEU A 6 -4.29 -15.77 19.42
CA LEU A 6 -3.69 -14.79 18.53
C LEU A 6 -4.68 -13.68 18.17
N THR A 7 -4.16 -12.49 17.88
CA THR A 7 -4.95 -11.42 17.25
C THR A 7 -5.42 -11.83 15.86
N GLU A 8 -6.57 -11.29 15.44
CA GLU A 8 -7.12 -11.55 14.10
C GLU A 8 -6.13 -11.20 12.99
N HIS A 9 -5.38 -10.11 13.14
CA HIS A 9 -4.30 -9.74 12.22
C HIS A 9 -3.24 -10.86 12.10
N ALA A 10 -2.76 -11.37 13.24
CA ALA A 10 -1.74 -12.42 13.23
C ALA A 10 -2.27 -13.75 12.68
N LYS A 11 -3.54 -14.09 12.93
CA LYS A 11 -4.19 -15.28 12.35
C LYS A 11 -4.24 -15.20 10.82
N VAL A 12 -4.78 -14.12 10.29
CA VAL A 12 -4.90 -13.91 8.84
C VAL A 12 -3.54 -13.95 8.15
N GLU A 13 -2.54 -13.28 8.74
CA GLU A 13 -1.19 -13.26 8.19
C GLU A 13 -0.53 -14.65 8.24
N LEU A 14 -0.73 -15.40 9.33
CA LEU A 14 -0.21 -16.76 9.47
C LEU A 14 -0.84 -17.71 8.45
N GLU A 15 -2.14 -17.66 8.25
CA GLU A 15 -2.87 -18.46 7.25
C GLU A 15 -2.37 -18.15 5.82
N LEU A 16 -2.26 -16.87 5.46
CA LEU A 16 -1.75 -16.45 4.15
C LEU A 16 -0.35 -17.02 3.90
N ARG A 17 0.57 -16.80 4.85
CA ARG A 17 1.97 -17.26 4.71
C ARG A 17 2.09 -18.78 4.76
N THR A 18 1.15 -19.47 5.41
CA THR A 18 1.06 -20.93 5.41
C THR A 18 0.81 -21.45 4.00
N VAL A 19 -0.15 -20.86 3.28
CA VAL A 19 -0.41 -21.21 1.88
C VAL A 19 0.80 -20.92 1.01
N GLU A 20 1.45 -19.77 1.21
CA GLU A 20 2.67 -19.41 0.46
C GLU A 20 3.87 -20.33 0.76
N SER A 21 3.96 -20.85 1.99
CA SER A 21 5.06 -21.73 2.43
C SER A 21 5.10 -23.06 1.64
N MET A 22 3.97 -23.45 1.03
CA MET A 22 3.89 -24.66 0.21
C MET A 22 4.83 -24.62 -1.00
N PHE A 23 5.13 -23.42 -1.52
CA PHE A 23 6.04 -23.21 -2.65
C PHE A 23 7.52 -23.14 -2.25
N CYS A 24 7.83 -23.28 -0.96
CA CYS A 24 9.18 -23.27 -0.43
C CYS A 24 9.68 -24.70 -0.16
N TYR A 25 10.99 -24.94 -0.30
CA TYR A 25 11.61 -26.24 0.00
C TYR A 25 12.73 -26.05 1.02
N SER A 26 12.65 -26.71 2.18
CA SER A 26 13.69 -26.62 3.20
C SER A 26 14.65 -27.81 3.15
N THR A 27 15.94 -27.54 3.30
CA THR A 27 16.99 -28.53 3.50
C THR A 27 17.69 -28.25 4.84
N PRO A 28 17.79 -29.21 5.76
CA PRO A 28 18.53 -29.02 7.01
C PRO A 28 20.04 -28.96 6.74
N CYS A 29 20.73 -28.01 7.37
CA CYS A 29 22.17 -27.81 7.25
C CYS A 29 22.96 -28.27 8.50
N GLY A 30 22.25 -28.66 9.57
CA GLY A 30 22.84 -28.98 10.87
C GLY A 30 22.80 -27.78 11.82
N GLY A 31 23.00 -28.02 13.13
CA GLY A 31 23.06 -26.94 14.14
C GLY A 31 21.79 -26.10 14.31
N GLY A 32 20.62 -26.57 13.86
CA GLY A 32 19.37 -25.80 13.88
C GLY A 32 19.22 -24.81 12.71
N GLU A 33 20.11 -24.88 11.72
CA GLU A 33 20.09 -24.06 10.52
C GLU A 33 19.45 -24.79 9.34
N TYR A 34 18.73 -24.05 8.51
CA TYR A 34 18.04 -24.55 7.33
C TYR A 34 18.28 -23.65 6.13
N GLU A 35 18.54 -24.27 4.98
CA GLU A 35 18.49 -23.60 3.69
C GLU A 35 17.08 -23.76 3.11
N VAL A 36 16.35 -22.65 2.94
CA VAL A 36 15.02 -22.67 2.32
C VAL A 36 15.09 -22.08 0.92
N ARG A 37 14.72 -22.89 -0.08
CA ARG A 37 14.65 -22.50 -1.48
C ARG A 37 13.26 -22.00 -1.84
N GLU A 38 13.21 -20.84 -2.48
CA GLU A 38 12.04 -20.30 -3.17
C GLU A 38 12.44 -19.95 -4.60
N GLY A 39 11.93 -20.71 -5.58
CA GLY A 39 12.40 -20.60 -6.97
C GLY A 39 13.92 -20.84 -7.07
N HIS A 40 14.66 -19.82 -7.52
CA HIS A 40 16.12 -19.85 -7.67
C HIS A 40 16.88 -19.16 -6.52
N VAL A 41 16.17 -18.65 -5.51
CA VAL A 41 16.77 -17.95 -4.37
C VAL A 41 16.75 -18.86 -3.15
N LYS A 42 17.78 -18.73 -2.32
CA LYS A 42 17.97 -19.50 -1.08
C LYS A 42 18.02 -18.54 0.09
N PHE A 43 17.33 -18.89 1.17
CA PHE A 43 17.26 -18.11 2.40
C PHE A 43 17.74 -18.97 3.57
N PRO A 44 18.74 -18.51 4.35
CA PRO A 44 19.07 -19.16 5.60
C PRO A 44 17.96 -18.89 6.63
N VAL A 45 17.55 -19.93 7.34
CA VAL A 45 16.51 -19.87 8.38
C VAL A 45 17.02 -20.55 9.65
N MET A 46 16.82 -19.89 10.77
CA MET A 46 17.05 -20.43 12.12
C MET A 46 15.78 -20.24 12.93
N ILE A 47 15.16 -21.34 13.35
CA ILE A 47 13.88 -21.35 14.05
C ILE A 47 14.00 -20.92 15.52
N ASP A 48 15.10 -21.28 16.19
CA ASP A 48 15.32 -20.96 17.61
C ASP A 48 15.50 -19.45 17.83
N SER A 49 16.28 -18.81 16.95
CA SER A 49 16.45 -17.36 16.94
C SER A 49 15.32 -16.60 16.23
N ARG A 50 14.38 -17.32 15.61
CA ARG A 50 13.25 -16.73 14.85
C ARG A 50 13.72 -15.80 13.74
N THR A 51 14.80 -16.17 13.05
CA THR A 51 15.42 -15.36 12.00
C THR A 51 15.33 -16.04 10.64
N CYS A 52 15.02 -15.25 9.61
CA CYS A 52 15.08 -15.67 8.22
C CYS A 52 15.87 -14.64 7.40
N GLY A 53 16.64 -15.09 6.41
CA GLY A 53 17.35 -14.22 5.48
C GLY A 53 16.46 -13.25 4.69
N CYS A 54 15.13 -13.50 4.62
CA CYS A 54 14.19 -12.56 4.00
C CYS A 54 13.84 -11.35 4.89
N GLY A 55 14.20 -11.36 6.18
CA GLY A 55 13.97 -10.26 7.14
C GLY A 55 12.51 -10.08 7.62
N VAL A 56 11.54 -10.68 6.93
CA VAL A 56 10.11 -10.51 7.24
C VAL A 56 9.76 -10.98 8.65
N TRP A 57 10.37 -12.08 9.12
CA TRP A 57 10.08 -12.61 10.45
C TRP A 57 10.56 -11.65 11.55
N GLN A 58 11.77 -11.10 11.40
CA GLN A 58 12.37 -10.18 12.35
C GLN A 58 11.59 -8.87 12.46
N VAL A 59 11.08 -8.35 11.33
CA VAL A 59 10.32 -7.09 11.30
C VAL A 59 8.89 -7.29 11.78
N SER A 60 8.20 -8.34 11.31
CA SER A 60 6.79 -8.53 11.62
C SER A 60 6.54 -9.23 12.95
N GLY A 61 7.51 -9.98 13.49
CA GLY A 61 7.33 -10.85 14.66
C GLY A 61 6.44 -12.07 14.39
N ILE A 62 6.00 -12.28 13.15
CA ILE A 62 5.22 -13.44 12.70
C ILE A 62 6.13 -14.25 11.77
N PRO A 63 6.15 -15.60 11.88
CA PRO A 63 6.92 -16.43 10.96
C PRO A 63 6.66 -16.05 9.49
N CYS A 64 7.72 -15.88 8.71
CA CYS A 64 7.59 -15.70 7.26
C CYS A 64 7.30 -17.06 6.59
N LYS A 65 6.90 -17.07 5.32
CA LYS A 65 6.65 -18.32 4.57
C LYS A 65 7.82 -19.29 4.57
N HIS A 66 9.07 -18.80 4.58
CA HIS A 66 10.27 -19.65 4.68
C HIS A 66 10.40 -20.28 6.07
N GLY A 67 10.19 -19.48 7.12
CA GLY A 67 10.17 -19.95 8.51
C GLY A 67 9.09 -20.98 8.75
N LEU A 68 7.87 -20.72 8.24
CA LEU A 68 6.75 -21.66 8.30
C LEU A 68 7.07 -22.97 7.61
N ARG A 69 7.74 -22.94 6.45
CA ARG A 69 8.13 -24.18 5.77
C ARG A 69 9.00 -25.06 6.65
N VAL A 70 9.97 -24.47 7.36
CA VAL A 70 10.84 -25.21 8.29
C VAL A 70 10.04 -25.72 9.49
N ILE A 71 9.21 -24.87 10.10
CA ILE A 71 8.37 -25.23 11.26
C ILE A 71 7.48 -26.45 10.94
N TYR A 72 6.78 -26.41 9.80
CA TYR A 72 5.92 -27.52 9.37
C TYR A 72 6.72 -28.80 9.07
N ASN A 73 7.88 -28.68 8.42
CA ASN A 73 8.74 -29.83 8.16
C ASN A 73 9.28 -30.48 9.45
N GLN A 74 9.49 -29.68 10.49
CA GLN A 74 9.84 -30.13 11.85
C GLN A 74 8.64 -30.63 12.66
N ARG A 75 7.41 -30.58 12.10
CA ARG A 75 6.15 -30.92 12.77
C ARG A 75 5.90 -30.11 14.05
N LEU A 76 6.38 -28.87 14.07
CA LEU A 76 6.17 -27.94 15.17
C LEU A 76 4.94 -27.09 14.89
N ASP A 77 4.30 -26.62 15.95
CA ASP A 77 3.15 -25.73 15.85
C ASP A 77 3.62 -24.28 15.67
N PRO A 78 3.25 -23.60 14.56
CA PRO A 78 3.66 -22.23 14.28
C PRO A 78 3.17 -21.21 15.31
N LEU A 79 2.12 -21.51 16.09
CA LEU A 79 1.60 -20.61 17.14
C LEU A 79 2.65 -20.29 18.22
N TYR A 80 3.59 -21.22 18.46
CA TYR A 80 4.69 -21.00 19.42
C TYR A 80 5.78 -20.05 18.90
N PHE A 81 5.81 -19.82 17.58
CA PHE A 81 6.82 -19.01 16.89
C PHE A 81 6.35 -17.59 16.57
N VAL A 82 5.07 -17.30 16.81
CA VAL A 82 4.51 -15.94 16.74
C VAL A 82 4.91 -15.15 18.00
N SER A 83 5.31 -13.90 17.79
CA SER A 83 5.68 -12.99 18.87
C SER A 83 4.58 -12.85 19.93
N HIS A 84 4.99 -12.76 21.19
CA HIS A 84 4.09 -12.62 22.33
C HIS A 84 3.22 -11.35 22.24
N PHE A 85 3.66 -10.32 21.52
CA PHE A 85 2.89 -9.09 21.28
C PHE A 85 1.59 -9.32 20.51
N PHE A 86 1.44 -10.43 19.78
CA PHE A 86 0.22 -10.78 19.07
C PHE A 86 -0.69 -11.74 19.86
N LYS A 87 -0.42 -11.97 21.15
CA LYS A 87 -1.23 -12.83 22.01
C LYS A 87 -2.18 -12.00 22.87
N GLY A 88 -3.33 -12.57 23.22
CA GLY A 88 -4.32 -11.93 24.09
C GLY A 88 -3.76 -11.51 25.45
N ALA A 89 -2.75 -12.21 25.97
CA ALA A 89 -2.03 -11.80 27.18
C ALA A 89 -1.41 -10.40 27.05
N ALA A 90 -0.75 -10.10 25.93
CA ALA A 90 -0.16 -8.78 25.69
C ALA A 90 -1.24 -7.70 25.52
N TYR A 91 -2.35 -8.03 24.86
CA TYR A 91 -3.49 -7.13 24.75
C TYR A 91 -4.07 -6.78 26.13
N LYS A 92 -4.34 -7.80 26.96
CA LYS A 92 -4.85 -7.59 28.32
C LYS A 92 -3.89 -6.77 29.16
N LEU A 93 -2.58 -7.01 29.03
CA LEU A 93 -1.55 -6.26 29.74
C LEU A 93 -1.48 -4.79 29.29
N ALA A 94 -1.62 -4.52 27.99
CA ALA A 94 -1.62 -3.16 27.46
C ALA A 94 -2.82 -2.32 27.95
N TYR A 95 -3.95 -2.96 28.24
CA TYR A 95 -5.18 -2.32 28.73
C TYR A 95 -5.51 -2.71 30.18
N ALA A 96 -4.52 -3.19 30.95
CA ALA A 96 -4.74 -3.60 32.34
C ALA A 96 -4.98 -2.42 33.27
N GLU A 97 -4.38 -1.27 32.94
CA GLU A 97 -4.50 -0.03 33.70
C GLU A 97 -5.66 0.84 33.20
N HIS A 98 -6.15 1.73 34.06
CA HIS A 98 -7.18 2.68 33.65
C HIS A 98 -6.60 3.74 32.70
N MET A 99 -7.40 4.16 31.72
CA MET A 99 -7.09 5.38 30.98
C MET A 99 -7.42 6.58 31.86
N HIS A 100 -6.40 7.34 32.25
CA HIS A 100 -6.61 8.59 32.96
C HIS A 100 -7.33 9.61 32.08
N PRO A 101 -8.21 10.45 32.65
CA PRO A 101 -8.77 11.57 31.93
C PRO A 101 -7.66 12.52 31.49
N ILE A 102 -7.73 12.97 30.24
CA ILE A 102 -6.83 14.01 29.74
C ILE A 102 -7.36 15.35 30.28
N PRO A 103 -6.56 16.11 31.04
CA PRO A 103 -6.97 17.42 31.55
C PRO A 103 -7.24 18.40 30.40
N ASP A 104 -8.00 19.46 30.67
CA ASP A 104 -8.23 20.51 29.67
C ASP A 104 -6.91 21.13 29.21
N PRO A 105 -6.76 21.55 27.93
CA PRO A 105 -5.55 22.21 27.47
C PRO A 105 -5.09 23.40 28.33
N THR A 106 -6.00 24.09 29.02
CA THR A 106 -5.68 25.18 29.96
C THR A 106 -4.96 24.72 31.22
N GLN A 107 -5.03 23.43 31.54
CA GLN A 107 -4.42 22.80 32.71
C GLN A 107 -3.16 22.00 32.36
N TRP A 108 -2.75 21.98 31.08
CA TRP A 108 -1.54 21.28 30.68
C TRP A 108 -0.31 22.01 31.24
N PRO A 109 0.65 21.27 31.81
CA PRO A 109 1.88 21.89 32.31
C PRO A 109 2.68 22.46 31.13
N GLU A 110 3.36 23.58 31.37
CA GLU A 110 4.27 24.15 30.39
C GLU A 110 5.51 23.26 30.26
N PHE A 111 5.71 22.69 29.08
CA PHE A 111 6.89 21.91 28.78
C PHE A 111 7.89 22.75 27.96
N ASN A 112 9.14 22.83 28.42
CA ASN A 112 10.27 23.34 27.63
C ASN A 112 10.77 22.30 26.62
N LEU A 113 9.87 21.85 25.74
CA LEU A 113 10.20 20.93 24.65
C LEU A 113 10.47 21.72 23.37
N PRO A 114 11.44 21.29 22.54
CA PRO A 114 11.67 21.92 21.26
C PRO A 114 10.42 21.81 20.39
N THR A 115 10.04 22.91 19.74
CA THR A 115 8.96 22.91 18.76
C THR A 115 9.32 21.95 17.62
N ILE A 116 8.61 20.83 17.53
CA ILE A 116 8.76 19.88 16.43
C ILE A 116 8.09 20.50 15.21
N ASN A 117 8.89 21.13 14.35
CA ASN A 117 8.40 21.62 13.08
C ASN A 117 8.08 20.44 12.16
N PRO A 118 7.02 20.54 11.33
CA PRO A 118 6.78 19.55 10.31
C PRO A 118 8.01 19.45 9.38
N PRO A 119 8.32 18.26 8.86
CA PRO A 119 9.41 18.11 7.91
C PRO A 119 9.22 19.08 6.74
N GLY A 120 10.28 19.81 6.38
CA GLY A 120 10.22 20.81 5.33
C GLY A 120 9.69 20.22 4.03
N ILE A 121 8.53 20.71 3.57
CA ILE A 121 7.90 20.23 2.34
C ILE A 121 8.75 20.70 1.16
N LYS A 122 9.57 19.82 0.60
CA LYS A 122 10.32 20.10 -0.63
C LYS A 122 9.37 20.01 -1.83
N ARG A 123 9.20 21.11 -2.56
CA ARG A 123 8.53 21.10 -3.85
C ARG A 123 9.37 20.28 -4.82
N ILE A 124 8.80 19.21 -5.35
CA ILE A 124 9.45 18.40 -6.40
C ILE A 124 9.81 19.32 -7.57
N ALA A 125 10.96 19.10 -8.21
CA ALA A 125 11.47 19.84 -9.38
C ALA A 125 10.64 19.62 -10.67
N ARG A 126 9.31 19.62 -10.54
CA ARG A 126 8.38 19.45 -11.64
C ARG A 126 7.48 20.68 -11.73
N ARG A 127 7.21 21.09 -12.97
CA ARG A 127 6.18 22.09 -13.26
C ARG A 127 4.85 21.64 -12.66
N PRO A 128 4.16 22.47 -11.86
CA PRO A 128 2.83 22.15 -11.38
C PRO A 128 1.90 21.86 -12.55
N SER A 129 1.04 20.87 -12.39
CA SER A 129 -0.01 20.62 -13.37
C SER A 129 -0.95 21.82 -13.42
N LYS A 130 -1.29 22.31 -14.62
CA LYS A 130 -2.28 23.37 -14.81
C LYS A 130 -3.68 22.94 -14.37
N GLN A 131 -3.96 21.64 -14.31
CA GLN A 131 -5.22 21.09 -13.82
C GLN A 131 -4.99 20.16 -12.62
N ARG A 132 -5.87 20.24 -11.62
CA ARG A 132 -5.93 19.29 -10.50
C ARG A 132 -6.15 17.86 -11.02
N LYS A 133 -5.50 16.87 -10.40
CA LYS A 133 -5.83 15.45 -10.59
C LYS A 133 -7.20 15.17 -9.95
N ARG A 134 -8.15 14.67 -10.73
CA ARG A 134 -9.48 14.30 -10.25
C ARG A 134 -9.43 12.95 -9.53
N GLY A 135 -10.16 12.80 -8.43
CA GLY A 135 -10.33 11.52 -7.75
C GLY A 135 -11.10 10.49 -8.59
N ALA A 136 -11.01 9.21 -8.22
CA ALA A 136 -11.61 8.11 -8.99
C ALA A 136 -13.14 8.24 -9.15
N MET A 137 -13.82 8.80 -8.14
CA MET A 137 -15.27 9.02 -8.14
C MET A 137 -15.70 10.38 -8.73
N GLU A 138 -14.77 11.24 -9.14
CA GLU A 138 -15.13 12.55 -9.68
C GLU A 138 -15.55 12.46 -11.15
N ALA A 139 -16.66 13.13 -11.50
CA ALA A 139 -17.16 13.18 -12.87
C ALA A 139 -16.08 13.69 -13.85
N LYS A 140 -15.91 13.00 -14.99
CA LYS A 140 -15.00 13.43 -16.06
C LYS A 140 -15.47 14.77 -16.65
N LYS A 141 -14.52 15.62 -17.05
CA LYS A 141 -14.84 16.85 -17.77
C LYS A 141 -15.53 16.46 -19.09
N ARG A 142 -16.79 16.84 -19.26
CA ARG A 142 -17.52 16.64 -20.52
C ARG A 142 -16.72 17.34 -21.64
N LYS A 143 -16.25 16.57 -22.63
CA LYS A 143 -15.78 17.15 -23.88
C LYS A 143 -17.01 17.72 -24.57
N ARG A 144 -17.08 19.04 -24.71
CA ARG A 144 -18.13 19.68 -25.53
C ARG A 144 -17.88 19.28 -26.98
N HIS A 145 -18.53 18.23 -27.45
CA HIS A 145 -18.77 18.01 -28.87
C HIS A 145 -20.00 18.83 -29.25
N THR A 146 -19.88 20.16 -29.23
CA THR A 146 -20.93 20.99 -29.80
C THR A 146 -20.90 20.75 -31.30
N LEU A 147 -21.95 20.13 -31.85
CA LEU A 147 -22.12 20.10 -33.30
C LEU A 147 -22.15 21.54 -33.77
N VAL A 148 -21.10 21.95 -34.48
CA VAL A 148 -20.98 23.33 -34.96
C VAL A 148 -22.02 23.50 -36.06
N LYS A 149 -22.87 24.52 -35.93
CA LYS A 149 -23.80 24.95 -36.98
C LYS A 149 -23.06 25.92 -37.90
N CYS A 150 -23.05 25.63 -39.19
CA CYS A 150 -22.42 26.49 -40.18
C CYS A 150 -23.20 27.80 -40.30
N SER A 151 -22.53 28.96 -40.20
CA SER A 151 -23.22 30.24 -40.38
C SER A 151 -23.61 30.53 -41.84
N LYS A 152 -23.00 29.85 -42.82
CA LYS A 152 -23.31 30.00 -44.26
C LYS A 152 -24.51 29.16 -44.70
N CYS A 153 -24.45 27.83 -44.54
CA CYS A 153 -25.52 26.93 -44.98
C CYS A 153 -26.52 26.54 -43.87
N LYS A 154 -26.28 26.96 -42.61
CA LYS A 154 -27.11 26.63 -41.43
C LYS A 154 -27.20 25.14 -41.09
N GLU A 155 -26.47 24.27 -41.77
CA GLU A 155 -26.38 22.84 -41.44
C GLU A 155 -25.43 22.57 -40.26
N MET A 156 -25.65 21.45 -39.57
CA MET A 156 -24.83 21.02 -38.44
C MET A 156 -23.69 20.10 -38.88
N GLY A 157 -22.57 20.14 -38.15
CA GLY A 157 -21.43 19.22 -38.35
C GLY A 157 -20.21 19.86 -39.02
N HIS A 158 -20.29 21.11 -39.45
CA HIS A 158 -19.16 21.86 -40.01
C HIS A 158 -19.29 23.36 -39.75
N ASN A 159 -18.20 24.11 -39.89
CA ASN A 159 -18.21 25.57 -39.73
C ASN A 159 -18.18 26.28 -41.09
N ALA A 160 -18.39 27.60 -41.11
CA ALA A 160 -18.40 28.37 -42.35
C ALA A 160 -17.09 28.38 -43.14
N ARG A 161 -15.95 28.02 -42.51
CA ARG A 161 -14.65 27.90 -43.17
C ARG A 161 -14.52 26.61 -43.96
N THR A 162 -15.16 25.54 -43.50
CA THR A 162 -15.14 24.20 -44.12
C THR A 162 -16.42 23.89 -44.89
N CYS A 163 -17.22 24.92 -45.21
CA CYS A 163 -18.49 24.78 -45.88
C CYS A 163 -18.29 24.60 -47.39
N LYS A 164 -18.81 23.50 -47.95
CA LYS A 164 -18.67 23.17 -49.37
C LYS A 164 -19.67 23.89 -50.27
N SER A 165 -20.62 24.64 -49.71
CA SER A 165 -21.66 25.35 -50.47
C SER A 165 -21.19 26.66 -51.14
N SER A 166 -19.90 27.00 -51.06
CA SER A 166 -19.31 28.12 -51.80
C SER A 166 -18.39 27.62 -52.91
N THR A 167 -18.98 27.29 -54.05
CA THR A 167 -18.27 27.11 -55.32
C THR A 167 -18.95 27.92 -56.40
N GLY A 168 -18.24 28.95 -56.88
CA GLY A 168 -18.58 29.81 -58.02
C GLY A 168 -18.84 31.27 -57.60
N SER A 169 -18.24 32.32 -58.14
CA SER A 169 -17.22 32.60 -59.19
C SER A 169 -16.78 34.07 -58.89
N SER A 170 -15.64 34.66 -59.24
CA SER A 170 -14.91 34.71 -60.51
C SER A 170 -13.57 35.40 -60.23
N LYS A 171 -12.51 35.03 -60.96
CA LYS A 171 -11.26 35.81 -61.04
C LYS A 171 -11.50 37.13 -61.77
N ALA A 172 -10.83 38.19 -61.34
CA ALA A 172 -10.30 39.24 -62.21
C ALA A 172 -8.94 39.73 -61.64
N PRO A 173 -7.99 40.16 -62.49
CA PRO A 173 -6.53 40.08 -62.30
C PRO A 173 -5.91 41.37 -61.71
N PRO A 174 -4.59 41.40 -61.42
CA PRO A 174 -4.01 42.43 -60.56
C PRO A 174 -3.55 43.71 -61.29
N LYS A 175 -3.61 44.80 -60.51
CA LYS A 175 -3.29 46.21 -60.72
C LYS A 175 -4.33 47.03 -61.49
#